data_AF-A0A349VRW6-F1
#
_entry.id   AF-A0A349VRW6-F1
#
_cell.length_a   1.000
_cell.length_b   1.000
_cell.length_c   1.000
_cell.angle_alpha   90.00
_cell.angle_beta   90.00
_cell.angle_gamma   90.00
#
_symmetry.space_group_name_H-M   'P 1'
#
loop_
_entity.id
_entity.type
_entity.pdbx_description
1 polymer ?
#
loop_
_entity_poly.entity_id
_entity_poly.type
_entity_poly.pdbx_seq_one_letter_code
_entity_poly.pdbx_strand_id
1 'polypeptide(L)'
;MKDLNLHGITFMRPVREGTSEWYYAMDYDNGDLYEAQEIYEHNGHVDGNHLYLIHYPDATVIEPLSSCSNNAIGEPVYHDGKISFISVDFPSDLITIYQFDCEKRTCKELDSFSLSDVKDCFNLRLFEHPLTLTRQGNDGTLEIVWPKKNTIKISEKESFFYMEENRLYLNRWYEDPDYREETVVRDIETGDVIEILPGDIHIMPNGELWHLY
;
A
#
# COMPACT_ATOMS: atom_id res chain seq x y z
N MET A 1 31.40 -1.63 3.99
CA MET A 1 30.24 -2.13 4.78
C MET A 1 29.66 -0.93 5.50
N LYS A 2 28.33 -0.81 5.57
CA LYS A 2 27.63 0.26 6.28
C LYS A 2 26.80 -0.37 7.39
N ASP A 3 26.83 0.24 8.56
CA ASP A 3 26.12 -0.26 9.74
C ASP A 3 24.87 0.60 9.94
N LEU A 4 23.70 -0.03 9.94
CA LEU A 4 22.41 0.64 10.16
C LEU A 4 21.81 0.11 11.46
N ASN A 5 21.36 1.02 12.32
CA ASN A 5 20.60 0.64 13.51
C ASN A 5 19.10 0.69 13.18
N LEU A 6 18.51 -0.48 12.95
CA LEU A 6 17.06 -0.66 12.70
C LEU A 6 16.39 -1.40 13.86
N HIS A 7 16.94 -1.26 15.07
CA HIS A 7 16.33 -1.77 16.31
C HIS A 7 15.98 -3.27 16.31
N GLY A 8 16.73 -4.08 15.56
CA GLY A 8 16.54 -5.53 15.46
C GLY A 8 15.88 -6.00 14.16
N ILE A 9 15.36 -5.09 13.34
CA ILE A 9 14.86 -5.42 11.99
C ILE A 9 16.04 -5.80 11.10
N THR A 10 15.96 -6.99 10.50
CA THR A 10 17.06 -7.61 9.72
C THR A 10 16.80 -7.68 8.22
N PHE A 11 15.68 -7.13 7.76
CA PHE A 11 15.33 -7.06 6.35
C PHE A 11 14.86 -5.65 5.98
N MET A 12 15.05 -5.30 4.71
CA MET A 12 14.55 -4.08 4.10
C MET A 12 14.07 -4.40 2.69
N ARG A 13 13.11 -3.63 2.19
CA ARG A 13 12.54 -3.78 0.86
C ARG A 13 12.70 -2.47 0.08
N PRO A 14 12.83 -2.50 -1.25
CA PRO A 14 12.70 -1.26 -2.02
C PRO A 14 11.33 -0.64 -1.76
N VAL A 15 11.25 0.68 -1.65
CA VAL A 15 9.95 1.37 -1.70
C VAL A 15 9.36 1.13 -3.09
N ARG A 16 8.10 0.71 -3.15
CA ARG A 16 7.45 0.36 -4.42
C ARG A 16 7.37 1.59 -5.33
N GLU A 17 7.36 1.32 -6.63
CA GLU A 17 7.00 2.27 -7.70
C GLU A 17 7.99 3.45 -7.82
N GLY A 18 8.86 3.45 -8.83
CA GLY A 18 9.50 4.72 -9.23
C GLY A 18 10.86 5.08 -8.63
N THR A 19 11.49 4.23 -7.80
CA THR A 19 12.82 4.55 -7.22
C THR A 19 13.76 3.35 -7.08
N SER A 20 15.05 3.59 -7.30
CA SER A 20 16.15 2.69 -6.95
C SER A 20 16.95 3.15 -5.72
N GLU A 21 16.60 4.31 -5.18
CA GLU A 21 17.35 4.99 -4.12
C GLU A 21 16.70 4.83 -2.75
N TRP A 22 15.42 4.48 -2.67
CA TRP A 22 14.73 4.35 -1.39
C TRP A 22 14.33 2.93 -1.05
N TYR A 23 14.61 2.58 0.19
CA TYR A 23 14.23 1.33 0.81
C TYR A 23 13.45 1.64 2.09
N TYR A 24 12.67 0.67 2.56
CA TYR A 24 12.02 0.76 3.85
C TYR A 24 12.23 -0.52 4.66
N ALA A 25 12.19 -0.38 5.96
CA ALA A 25 12.16 -1.47 6.92
C ALA A 25 11.04 -1.20 7.93
N MET A 26 10.25 -2.23 8.22
CA MET A 26 9.16 -2.18 9.20
C MET A 26 9.25 -3.42 10.06
N ASP A 27 8.91 -3.31 11.33
CA ASP A 27 8.61 -4.49 12.13
C ASP A 27 7.22 -5.02 11.73
N TYR A 28 7.11 -6.35 11.69
CA TYR A 28 5.88 -7.07 11.33
C TYR A 28 5.41 -7.89 12.52
N ASP A 29 5.75 -7.46 13.74
CA ASP A 29 5.45 -8.21 14.96
C ASP A 29 3.93 -8.41 15.17
N ASN A 30 3.11 -7.57 14.53
CA ASN A 30 1.64 -7.64 14.52
C ASN A 30 1.04 -7.96 13.15
N GLY A 31 1.86 -8.34 12.16
CA GLY A 31 1.38 -8.63 10.81
C GLY A 31 1.09 -7.41 9.95
N ASP A 32 0.00 -7.47 9.17
CA ASP A 32 -0.47 -6.35 8.36
C ASP A 32 -1.49 -5.46 9.12
N LEU A 33 -2.00 -4.41 8.46
CA LEU A 33 -2.92 -3.47 9.10
C LEU A 33 -4.22 -4.13 9.58
N TYR A 34 -4.69 -5.19 8.91
CA TYR A 34 -5.89 -5.91 9.31
C TYR A 34 -5.63 -6.76 10.55
N GLU A 35 -4.51 -7.48 10.58
CA GLU A 35 -4.10 -8.24 11.76
C GLU A 35 -3.91 -7.30 12.97
N ALA A 36 -3.31 -6.11 12.78
CA ALA A 36 -3.18 -5.10 13.82
C ALA A 36 -4.55 -4.60 14.33
N GLN A 37 -5.52 -4.41 13.43
CA GLN A 37 -6.90 -4.06 13.82
C GLN A 37 -7.54 -5.18 14.65
N GLU A 38 -7.45 -6.44 14.19
CA GLU A 38 -8.03 -7.59 14.91
C GLU A 38 -7.43 -7.74 16.32
N ILE A 39 -6.12 -7.55 16.46
CA ILE A 39 -5.44 -7.57 17.77
C ILE A 39 -5.98 -6.45 18.68
N TYR A 40 -6.09 -5.23 18.18
CA TYR A 40 -6.60 -4.10 18.95
C TYR A 40 -8.06 -4.30 19.37
N GLU A 41 -8.92 -4.76 18.47
CA GLU A 41 -10.33 -5.04 18.77
C GLU A 41 -10.51 -6.16 19.81
N HIS A 42 -9.62 -7.16 19.78
CA HIS A 42 -9.67 -8.27 20.73
C HIS A 42 -9.12 -7.89 22.12
N ASN A 43 -7.99 -7.18 22.16
CA ASN A 43 -7.24 -6.95 23.40
C ASN A 43 -7.41 -5.54 23.98
N GLY A 44 -7.96 -4.60 23.22
CA GLY A 44 -7.94 -3.17 23.52
C GLY A 44 -6.54 -2.54 23.44
N HIS A 45 -5.56 -3.29 22.92
CA HIS A 45 -4.17 -2.86 22.78
C HIS A 45 -3.46 -3.59 21.64
N VAL A 46 -2.67 -2.86 20.87
CA VAL A 46 -1.68 -3.39 19.93
C VAL A 46 -0.41 -2.55 20.02
N ASP A 47 0.77 -3.19 20.00
CA ASP A 47 2.02 -2.44 19.96
C ASP A 47 2.14 -1.77 18.59
N GLY A 48 2.52 -0.50 18.55
CA GLY A 48 2.66 0.19 17.27
C GLY A 48 3.87 -0.34 16.50
N ASN A 49 3.76 -0.40 15.17
CA ASN A 49 4.88 -0.75 14.32
C ASN A 49 5.72 0.48 13.97
N HIS A 50 7.00 0.25 13.67
CA HIS A 50 7.94 1.28 13.24
C HIS A 50 8.11 1.26 11.72
N LEU A 51 8.25 2.45 11.13
CA LEU A 51 8.65 2.61 9.73
C LEU A 51 10.00 3.33 9.67
N TYR A 52 10.99 2.69 9.05
CA TYR A 52 12.28 3.29 8.75
C TYR A 52 12.44 3.45 7.23
N LEU A 53 12.59 4.68 6.77
CA LEU A 53 13.00 5.01 5.41
C LEU A 53 14.53 5.03 5.33
N ILE A 54 15.07 4.32 4.36
CA ILE A 54 16.51 4.10 4.19
C ILE A 54 16.92 4.59 2.82
N HIS A 55 17.84 5.55 2.78
CA HIS A 55 18.32 6.15 1.55
C HIS A 55 19.61 5.46 1.07
N TYR A 56 19.60 4.96 -0.17
CA TYR A 56 20.78 4.59 -0.95
C TYR A 56 21.23 5.78 -1.80
N PRO A 57 22.53 6.02 -1.98
CA PRO A 57 23.65 5.19 -1.54
C PRO A 57 24.16 5.51 -0.14
N ASP A 58 23.71 6.59 0.52
CA ASP A 58 24.36 7.11 1.73
C ASP A 58 24.08 6.34 3.04
N ALA A 59 23.06 5.48 3.05
CA ALA A 59 22.55 4.72 4.20
C ALA A 59 21.98 5.58 5.33
N THR A 60 21.44 6.75 4.99
CA THR A 60 20.67 7.55 5.96
C THR A 60 19.41 6.79 6.35
N VAL A 61 19.21 6.61 7.65
CA VAL A 61 17.99 6.01 8.23
C VAL A 61 17.14 7.14 8.80
N ILE A 62 15.86 7.14 8.45
CA ILE A 62 14.89 8.17 8.83
C ILE A 62 13.64 7.47 9.32
N GLU A 63 13.24 7.76 10.55
CA GLU A 63 11.93 7.39 11.08
C GLU A 63 10.99 8.57 10.83
N PRO A 64 10.06 8.49 9.85
CA PRO A 64 9.29 9.65 9.42
C PRO A 64 8.16 10.00 10.39
N LEU A 65 7.74 9.04 11.22
CA LEU A 65 6.81 9.20 12.33
C LEU A 65 7.30 8.38 13.51
N SER A 66 7.22 8.95 14.71
CA SER A 66 7.40 8.17 15.93
C SER A 66 6.29 7.12 16.04
N SER A 67 6.64 5.86 16.31
CA SER A 67 5.62 4.87 16.64
C SER A 67 4.89 5.24 17.94
N CYS A 68 3.60 4.93 17.97
CA CYS A 68 2.73 5.09 19.13
C CYS A 68 1.98 3.77 19.33
N SER A 69 1.81 3.33 20.58
CA SER A 69 0.92 2.20 20.87
C SER A 69 -0.47 2.45 20.31
N ASN A 70 -1.12 1.38 19.82
CA ASN A 70 -2.44 1.39 19.19
C ASN A 70 -2.51 2.10 17.83
N ASN A 71 -1.37 2.36 17.21
CA ASN A 71 -1.30 2.86 15.84
C ASN A 71 -0.61 1.82 14.95
N ALA A 72 -1.07 1.69 13.71
CA ALA A 72 -0.46 0.81 12.71
C ALA A 72 -0.16 1.57 11.41
N ILE A 73 1.07 1.47 10.94
CA ILE A 73 1.61 2.11 9.74
C ILE A 73 1.58 1.11 8.58
N GLY A 74 1.07 1.54 7.42
CA GLY A 74 1.01 0.74 6.20
C GLY A 74 2.29 0.81 5.36
N GLU A 75 2.40 -0.08 4.37
CA GLU A 75 3.55 -0.07 3.45
C GLU A 75 3.64 1.25 2.66
N PRO A 76 4.86 1.81 2.52
CA PRO A 76 5.05 3.05 1.76
C PRO A 76 5.11 2.81 0.25
N VAL A 77 4.72 3.83 -0.50
CA VAL A 77 4.83 3.93 -1.96
C VAL A 77 5.59 5.20 -2.36
N TYR A 78 6.24 5.19 -3.52
CA TYR A 78 7.03 6.33 -4.00
C TYR A 78 6.44 6.92 -5.28
N HIS A 79 6.42 8.25 -5.35
CA HIS A 79 6.12 8.95 -6.59
C HIS A 79 6.79 10.33 -6.60
N ASP A 80 7.48 10.66 -7.68
CA ASP A 80 8.05 11.99 -7.97
C ASP A 80 8.78 12.65 -6.77
N GLY A 81 9.74 11.93 -6.18
CA GLY A 81 10.54 12.44 -5.06
C GLY A 81 9.76 12.54 -3.73
N LYS A 82 8.60 11.90 -3.63
CA LYS A 82 7.80 11.76 -2.41
C LYS A 82 7.63 10.29 -2.05
N ILE A 83 7.60 10.01 -0.76
CA ILE A 83 7.19 8.71 -0.23
C ILE A 83 5.91 8.91 0.55
N SER A 84 4.84 8.22 0.17
CA SER A 84 3.54 8.29 0.81
C SER A 84 3.26 7.01 1.59
N PHE A 85 2.63 7.12 2.75
CA PHE A 85 2.24 5.97 3.58
C PHE A 85 1.05 6.36 4.45
N ILE A 86 0.36 5.37 5.03
CA ILE A 86 -0.76 5.61 5.95
C ILE A 86 -0.39 5.24 7.38
N SER A 87 -1.01 5.90 8.34
CA SER A 87 -1.12 5.44 9.73
C SER A 87 -2.59 5.29 10.08
N VAL A 88 -2.93 4.23 10.79
CA VAL A 88 -4.25 3.99 11.38
C VAL A 88 -4.11 4.12 12.89
N ASP A 89 -4.79 5.09 13.50
CA ASP A 89 -4.90 5.30 14.94
C ASP A 89 -6.23 4.71 15.41
N PHE A 90 -6.18 3.52 16.00
CA PHE A 90 -7.40 2.79 16.36
C PHE A 90 -8.20 3.47 17.48
N PRO A 91 -7.59 4.03 18.55
CA PRO A 91 -8.33 4.74 19.59
C PRO A 91 -9.04 6.00 19.09
N SER A 92 -8.41 6.72 18.16
CA SER A 92 -8.93 7.97 17.62
C SER A 92 -9.82 7.77 16.39
N ASP A 93 -10.01 6.53 15.93
CA ASP A 93 -10.77 6.18 14.73
C ASP A 93 -10.28 6.95 13.49
N LEU A 94 -8.96 7.03 13.28
CA LEU A 94 -8.38 7.90 12.25
C LEU A 94 -7.44 7.13 11.31
N ILE A 95 -7.69 7.23 10.00
CA ILE A 95 -6.72 6.92 8.96
C ILE A 95 -6.11 8.22 8.50
N THR A 96 -4.78 8.32 8.51
CA THR A 96 -4.05 9.52 8.08
C THR A 96 -3.07 9.16 6.97
N ILE A 97 -3.13 9.89 5.86
CA ILE A 97 -2.16 9.79 4.77
C ILE A 97 -1.03 10.78 5.04
N TYR A 98 0.20 10.27 5.12
CA TYR A 98 1.41 11.06 5.26
C TYR A 98 2.20 11.09 3.97
N GLN A 99 2.93 12.18 3.76
CA GLN A 99 3.85 12.34 2.65
C GLN A 99 5.20 12.86 3.15
N PHE A 100 6.24 12.08 2.86
CA PHE A 100 7.63 12.40 3.13
C PHE A 100 8.30 12.99 1.88
N ASP A 101 8.87 14.18 2.04
CA ASP A 101 9.66 14.86 1.02
C ASP A 101 11.09 14.32 1.01
N CYS A 102 11.46 13.62 -0.07
CA CYS A 102 12.77 12.98 -0.18
C CYS A 102 13.91 13.99 -0.18
N GLU A 103 13.75 15.18 -0.77
CA GLU A 103 14.84 16.16 -0.81
C GLU A 103 14.97 16.90 0.52
N LYS A 104 13.84 17.35 1.07
CA LYS A 104 13.82 18.17 2.30
C LYS A 104 13.93 17.34 3.57
N ARG A 105 13.73 16.02 3.48
CA ARG A 105 13.68 15.07 4.59
C ARG A 105 12.63 15.46 5.64
N THR A 106 11.46 15.89 5.19
CA THR A 106 10.34 16.32 6.06
C THR A 106 9.09 15.51 5.78
N CYS A 107 8.40 15.09 6.83
CA CYS A 107 7.08 14.45 6.75
C CYS A 107 5.96 15.46 7.01
N LYS A 108 4.85 15.36 6.28
CA LYS A 108 3.63 16.12 6.52
C LYS A 108 2.40 15.23 6.38
N GLU A 109 1.32 15.60 7.05
CA GLU A 109 -0.01 15.07 6.79
C GLU A 109 -0.53 15.62 5.44
N LEU A 110 -1.13 14.75 4.63
CA LEU A 110 -1.76 15.09 3.36
C LEU A 110 -3.28 15.17 3.49
N ASP A 111 -3.88 14.15 4.10
CA ASP A 111 -5.32 14.07 4.36
C ASP A 111 -5.60 13.08 5.50
N SER A 112 -6.78 13.16 6.10
CA SER A 112 -7.22 12.25 7.16
C SER A 112 -8.74 12.03 7.14
N PHE A 113 -9.17 10.83 7.52
CA PHE A 113 -10.59 10.44 7.55
C PHE A 113 -10.84 9.34 8.59
N SER A 114 -12.11 9.16 8.92
CA SER A 114 -12.53 8.18 9.93
C SER A 114 -12.19 6.75 9.50
N LEU A 115 -11.65 5.95 10.41
CA LEU A 115 -11.46 4.50 10.16
C LEU A 115 -12.82 3.82 9.94
N SER A 116 -13.87 4.28 10.62
CA SER A 116 -15.25 3.82 10.42
C SER A 116 -15.85 4.14 9.04
N ASP A 117 -15.17 4.92 8.19
CA ASP A 117 -15.59 5.13 6.79
C ASP A 117 -15.28 3.92 5.89
N VAL A 118 -14.43 3.01 6.35
CA VAL A 118 -14.15 1.73 5.70
C VAL A 118 -14.61 0.58 6.59
N LYS A 119 -14.87 -0.59 6.00
CA LYS A 119 -15.37 -1.74 6.76
C LYS A 119 -14.34 -2.27 7.77
N ASP A 120 -13.08 -2.32 7.35
CA ASP A 120 -11.93 -2.84 8.08
C ASP A 120 -10.65 -2.48 7.31
N CYS A 121 -9.49 -2.81 7.88
CA CYS A 121 -8.17 -2.59 7.27
C CYS A 121 -7.74 -3.68 6.28
N PHE A 122 -8.63 -4.58 5.87
CA PHE A 122 -8.29 -5.72 4.99
C PHE A 122 -7.80 -5.23 3.63
N ASN A 123 -6.51 -5.48 3.34
CA ASN A 123 -5.80 -4.92 2.19
C ASN A 123 -5.99 -3.39 2.02
N LEU A 124 -6.04 -2.64 3.12
CA LEU A 124 -6.05 -1.18 3.09
C LEU A 124 -4.65 -0.66 2.71
N ARG A 125 -4.46 -0.15 1.49
CA ARG A 125 -3.13 0.16 0.94
C ARG A 125 -3.16 1.33 -0.03
N LEU A 126 -2.05 2.08 -0.06
CA LEU A 126 -1.80 3.10 -1.07
C LEU A 126 -1.25 2.46 -2.35
N PHE A 127 -1.63 3.05 -3.47
CA PHE A 127 -1.05 2.82 -4.80
C PHE A 127 -0.73 4.17 -5.42
N GLU A 128 0.34 4.26 -6.19
CA GLU A 128 0.66 5.47 -6.95
C GLU A 128 0.04 5.39 -8.37
N HIS A 129 -0.06 6.56 -9.02
CA HIS A 129 -0.65 6.77 -10.36
C HIS A 129 -2.19 6.72 -10.48
N PRO A 130 -2.91 7.74 -9.98
CA PRO A 130 -2.49 8.72 -8.99
C PRO A 130 -2.42 8.10 -7.59
N LEU A 131 -1.77 8.80 -6.64
CA LEU A 131 -1.81 8.42 -5.23
C LEU A 131 -3.26 8.19 -4.80
N THR A 132 -3.56 6.97 -4.38
CA THR A 132 -4.93 6.51 -4.10
C THR A 132 -4.92 5.57 -2.92
N LEU A 133 -5.77 5.80 -1.93
CA LEU A 133 -6.00 4.82 -0.88
C LEU A 133 -7.12 3.88 -1.31
N THR A 134 -6.85 2.59 -1.26
CA THR A 134 -7.83 1.56 -1.56
C THR A 134 -7.96 0.56 -0.43
N ARG A 135 -9.12 -0.09 -0.34
CA ARG A 135 -9.35 -1.29 0.47
C ARG A 135 -9.86 -2.38 -0.46
N GLN A 136 -9.18 -3.52 -0.52
CA GLN A 136 -9.68 -4.69 -1.25
C GLN A 136 -10.18 -5.75 -0.28
N GLY A 137 -11.49 -5.76 -0.01
CA GLY A 137 -12.11 -6.69 0.93
C GLY A 137 -12.13 -8.14 0.42
N ASN A 138 -12.26 -9.08 1.36
CA ASN A 138 -12.51 -10.50 1.07
C ASN A 138 -13.95 -10.80 0.58
N ASP A 139 -14.77 -9.77 0.39
CA ASP A 139 -16.17 -9.85 -0.04
C ASP A 139 -16.35 -9.49 -1.54
N GLY A 140 -15.27 -9.60 -2.32
CA GLY A 140 -15.26 -9.33 -3.75
C GLY A 140 -15.48 -7.85 -4.07
N THR A 141 -14.97 -6.95 -3.21
CA THR A 141 -15.06 -5.50 -3.42
C THR A 141 -13.67 -4.88 -3.48
N LEU A 142 -13.51 -3.93 -4.38
CA LEU A 142 -12.44 -2.94 -4.33
C LEU A 142 -13.08 -1.59 -4.04
N GLU A 143 -12.69 -1.00 -2.92
CA GLU A 143 -13.10 0.33 -2.49
C GLU A 143 -11.95 1.30 -2.77
N ILE A 144 -12.24 2.36 -3.51
CA ILE A 144 -11.41 3.54 -3.56
C ILE A 144 -11.88 4.43 -2.42
N VAL A 145 -11.03 4.62 -1.42
CA VAL A 145 -11.34 5.37 -0.18
C VAL A 145 -11.03 6.85 -0.38
N TRP A 146 -9.94 7.15 -1.07
CA TRP A 146 -9.43 8.49 -1.35
C TRP A 146 -8.68 8.49 -2.69
N PRO A 147 -8.73 9.55 -3.52
CA PRO A 147 -9.32 10.87 -3.27
C PRO A 147 -10.81 11.00 -3.56
N LYS A 148 -11.36 10.14 -4.42
CA LYS A 148 -12.79 10.15 -4.77
C LYS A 148 -13.36 8.78 -4.45
N LYS A 149 -14.28 8.73 -3.47
CA LYS A 149 -14.89 7.48 -3.03
C LYS A 149 -15.60 6.77 -4.20
N ASN A 150 -15.26 5.51 -4.41
CA ASN A 150 -16.00 4.61 -5.28
C ASN A 150 -15.88 3.16 -4.81
N THR A 151 -16.82 2.31 -5.19
CA THR A 151 -16.76 0.88 -4.88
C THR A 151 -17.14 0.08 -6.11
N ILE A 152 -16.28 -0.85 -6.49
CA ILE A 152 -16.52 -1.76 -7.60
C ILE A 152 -16.56 -3.21 -7.12
N LYS A 153 -17.31 -4.04 -7.85
CA LYS A 153 -17.32 -5.49 -7.65
C LYS A 153 -16.23 -6.13 -8.49
N ILE A 154 -15.44 -6.97 -7.84
CA ILE A 154 -14.34 -7.72 -8.45
C ILE A 154 -14.54 -9.21 -8.15
N SER A 155 -13.85 -10.05 -8.91
CA SER A 155 -13.80 -11.49 -8.62
C SER A 155 -12.96 -11.76 -7.36
N GLU A 156 -13.27 -12.82 -6.63
CA GLU A 156 -12.42 -13.33 -5.54
C GLU A 156 -11.02 -13.74 -6.02
N LYS A 157 -10.87 -13.99 -7.32
CA LYS A 157 -9.58 -14.32 -7.95
C LYS A 157 -8.85 -13.10 -8.51
N GLU A 158 -9.42 -11.90 -8.35
CA GLU A 158 -8.80 -10.65 -8.80
C GLU A 158 -8.03 -9.98 -7.67
N SER A 159 -6.88 -9.39 -8.00
CA SER A 159 -6.07 -8.56 -7.11
C SER A 159 -5.70 -7.26 -7.81
N PHE A 160 -6.13 -6.14 -7.25
CA PHE A 160 -5.78 -4.82 -7.76
C PHE A 160 -4.30 -4.54 -7.55
N PHE A 161 -3.63 -4.01 -8.58
CA PHE A 161 -2.20 -3.69 -8.48
C PHE A 161 -1.79 -2.36 -9.12
N TYR A 162 -2.59 -1.80 -10.02
CA TYR A 162 -2.23 -0.56 -10.72
C TYR A 162 -3.45 0.18 -11.24
N MET A 163 -3.33 1.49 -11.36
CA MET A 163 -4.35 2.35 -11.97
C MET A 163 -3.68 3.33 -12.92
N GLU A 164 -4.42 3.74 -13.95
CA GLU A 164 -4.02 4.84 -14.83
C GLU A 164 -5.29 5.54 -15.35
N GLU A 165 -5.40 6.84 -15.10
CA GLU A 165 -6.57 7.64 -15.47
C GLU A 165 -7.89 7.02 -14.95
N ASN A 166 -8.69 6.43 -15.84
CA ASN A 166 -9.96 5.78 -15.53
C ASN A 166 -9.89 4.25 -15.65
N ARG A 167 -8.68 3.68 -15.70
CA ARG A 167 -8.45 2.24 -15.86
C ARG A 167 -7.87 1.65 -14.59
N LEU A 168 -8.51 0.61 -14.09
CA LEU A 168 -8.01 -0.23 -13.01
C LEU A 168 -7.44 -1.51 -13.61
N TYR A 169 -6.23 -1.87 -13.22
CA TYR A 169 -5.55 -3.09 -13.64
C TYR A 169 -5.54 -4.06 -12.46
N LEU A 170 -6.12 -5.24 -12.70
CA LEU A 170 -6.22 -6.31 -11.73
C LEU A 170 -5.61 -7.58 -12.31
N ASN A 171 -4.79 -8.26 -11.52
CA ASN A 171 -4.33 -9.60 -11.85
C ASN A 171 -5.46 -10.58 -11.51
N ARG A 172 -5.78 -11.50 -12.41
CA ARG A 172 -6.73 -12.59 -12.18
C ARG A 172 -6.05 -13.93 -12.41
N TRP A 173 -6.05 -14.78 -11.38
CA TRP A 173 -5.44 -16.10 -11.45
C TRP A 173 -6.47 -17.22 -11.64
N TYR A 174 -6.02 -18.33 -12.20
CA TYR A 174 -6.78 -19.58 -12.32
C TYR A 174 -5.87 -20.75 -12.02
N GLU A 175 -6.43 -21.83 -11.49
CA GLU A 175 -5.70 -23.08 -11.19
C GLU A 175 -6.25 -24.30 -11.94
N ASP A 176 -7.32 -24.14 -12.74
CA ASP A 176 -8.01 -25.26 -13.41
C ASP A 176 -8.01 -25.06 -14.94
N PRO A 177 -7.51 -26.01 -15.75
CA PRO A 177 -6.77 -27.23 -15.36
C PRO A 177 -5.29 -26.98 -14.99
N ASP A 178 -4.74 -25.84 -15.42
CA ASP A 178 -3.36 -25.42 -15.17
C ASP A 178 -3.34 -23.97 -14.66
N TYR A 179 -2.29 -23.64 -13.90
CA TYR A 179 -2.08 -22.27 -13.43
C TYR A 179 -1.90 -21.31 -14.60
N ARG A 180 -2.67 -20.22 -14.58
CA ARG A 180 -2.49 -19.09 -15.49
C ARG A 180 -2.97 -17.81 -14.84
N GLU A 181 -2.41 -16.71 -15.30
CA GLU A 181 -2.82 -15.37 -14.93
C GLU A 181 -3.30 -14.61 -16.17
N GLU A 182 -4.18 -13.64 -15.95
CA GLU A 182 -4.56 -12.63 -16.93
C GLU A 182 -4.67 -11.27 -16.24
N THR A 183 -4.31 -10.21 -16.94
CA THR A 183 -4.54 -8.84 -16.51
C THR A 183 -5.91 -8.39 -16.99
N VAL A 184 -6.79 -8.07 -16.06
CA VAL A 184 -8.13 -7.56 -16.31
C VAL A 184 -8.11 -6.05 -16.13
N VAL A 185 -8.44 -5.33 -17.19
CA VAL A 185 -8.57 -3.87 -17.15
C VAL A 185 -10.03 -3.52 -16.99
N ARG A 186 -10.36 -2.72 -15.97
CA ARG A 186 -11.73 -2.29 -15.66
C ARG A 186 -11.86 -0.78 -15.70
N ASP A 187 -13.07 -0.30 -16.00
CA ASP A 187 -13.41 1.11 -15.83
C ASP A 187 -13.53 1.45 -14.34
N ILE A 188 -12.89 2.53 -13.91
CA ILE A 188 -12.88 2.93 -12.50
C ILE A 188 -14.27 3.34 -12.01
N GLU A 189 -15.11 3.95 -12.85
CA GLU A 189 -16.40 4.49 -12.45
C GLU A 189 -17.47 3.40 -12.44
N THR A 190 -17.49 2.52 -13.45
CA THR A 190 -18.52 1.47 -13.57
C THR A 190 -18.10 0.11 -13.03
N GLY A 191 -16.79 -0.17 -12.99
CA GLY A 191 -16.26 -1.50 -12.68
C GLY A 191 -16.36 -2.50 -13.85
N ASP A 192 -16.86 -2.08 -15.01
CA ASP A 192 -17.00 -2.95 -16.18
C ASP A 192 -15.64 -3.35 -16.74
N VAL A 193 -15.53 -4.58 -17.24
CA VAL A 193 -14.31 -5.04 -17.92
C VAL A 193 -14.18 -4.34 -19.26
N ILE A 194 -13.07 -3.64 -19.45
CA ILE A 194 -12.69 -2.97 -20.69
C ILE A 194 -11.87 -3.93 -21.58
N GLU A 195 -10.93 -4.64 -20.98
CA GLU A 195 -9.93 -5.44 -21.70
C GLU A 195 -9.42 -6.59 -20.81
N ILE A 196 -9.01 -7.69 -21.44
CA ILE A 196 -8.34 -8.81 -20.77
C ILE A 196 -7.09 -9.16 -21.58
N LEU A 197 -5.94 -9.12 -20.92
CA LEU A 197 -4.63 -9.46 -21.49
C LEU A 197 -4.14 -10.78 -20.87
N PRO A 198 -3.61 -11.74 -21.64
CA PRO A 198 -3.01 -12.94 -21.07
C PRO A 198 -1.74 -12.59 -20.27
N GLY A 199 -1.49 -13.25 -19.14
CA GLY A 199 -0.34 -12.98 -18.29
C GLY A 199 -0.48 -11.72 -17.44
N ASP A 200 0.65 -11.13 -17.04
CA ASP A 200 0.70 -10.08 -16.01
C ASP A 200 1.46 -8.83 -16.48
N ILE A 201 1.27 -7.71 -15.78
CA ILE A 201 2.00 -6.46 -16.03
C ILE A 201 2.97 -6.20 -14.89
N HIS A 202 4.25 -6.08 -15.22
CA HIS A 202 5.28 -5.67 -14.29
C HIS A 202 5.54 -4.17 -14.39
N ILE A 203 5.55 -3.46 -13.27
CA ILE A 203 5.87 -2.03 -13.19
C ILE A 203 7.36 -1.85 -12.90
N MET A 204 8.09 -1.27 -13.84
CA MET A 204 9.52 -1.02 -13.69
C MET A 204 9.80 0.19 -12.78
N PRO A 205 11.01 0.32 -12.19
CA PRO A 205 11.36 1.46 -11.34
C PRO A 205 11.30 2.84 -12.01
N ASN A 206 11.19 2.93 -13.34
CA ASN A 206 10.97 4.18 -14.08
C ASN A 206 9.49 4.42 -14.43
N GLY A 207 8.57 3.56 -13.96
CA GLY A 207 7.14 3.61 -14.25
C GLY A 207 6.73 2.94 -15.56
N GLU A 208 7.66 2.36 -16.33
CA GLU A 208 7.30 1.62 -17.55
C GLU A 208 6.52 0.34 -17.19
N LEU A 209 5.46 0.07 -17.96
CA LEU A 209 4.67 -1.14 -17.85
C LEU A 209 5.20 -2.20 -18.83
N TRP A 210 5.65 -3.33 -18.31
CA TRP A 210 6.15 -4.46 -19.10
C TRP A 210 5.13 -5.58 -19.05
N HIS A 211 4.55 -5.92 -20.20
CA HIS A 211 3.61 -7.02 -20.33
C HIS A 211 4.36 -8.35 -20.44
N LEU A 212 4.08 -9.27 -19.51
CA LEU A 212 4.61 -10.62 -19.45
C LEU A 212 3.55 -11.60 -19.97
N TYR A 213 3.81 -12.25 -21.09
CA TYR A 213 2.85 -13.14 -21.77
C TYR A 213 3.45 -14.50 -22.14
#